data_AF-W4RJA9-F1
#
_entry.id   AF-W4RJA9-F1
#
_cell.length_a   1.000
_cell.length_b   1.000
_cell.length_c   1.000
_cell.angle_alpha   90.00
_cell.angle_beta   90.00
_cell.angle_gamma   90.00
#
_symmetry.space_group_name_H-M   'P 1'
#
loop_
_entity.id
_entity.type
_entity.pdbx_description
1 polymer ?
#
loop_
_entity_poly.entity_id
_entity_poly.type
_entity_poly.pdbx_seq_one_letter_code
_entity_poly.pdbx_strand_id
1 'polypeptide(L)' 'MIPAGKKIPPRSLVVGAPGKVVREIGEKDLDLIQLSIDTYVQKGKEYRETLKDIT' A
#
# COMPACT_ATOMS: atom_id res chain seq x y z
N MET A 1 3.10 -11.93 9.06
CA MET A 1 2.03 -12.95 8.97
C MET A 1 0.77 -12.44 9.67
N ILE A 2 -0.35 -12.39 8.95
CA ILE A 2 -1.68 -12.10 9.52
C ILE A 2 -2.43 -13.44 9.63
N PRO A 3 -2.76 -13.92 10.85
CA PRO A 3 -3.48 -15.18 11.00
C PRO A 3 -4.84 -15.17 10.31
N ALA A 4 -5.25 -16.32 9.77
CA ALA A 4 -6.58 -16.49 9.19
C ALA A 4 -7.67 -16.15 10.24
N GLY A 5 -8.75 -15.53 9.79
CA GLY A 5 -9.86 -15.09 10.66
C GLY A 5 -9.58 -13.84 11.49
N LYS A 6 -8.37 -13.27 11.45
CA LYS A 6 -8.07 -12.00 12.14
C LYS A 6 -8.80 -10.84 11.46
N LYS A 7 -9.72 -10.21 12.19
CA LYS A 7 -10.37 -8.95 11.78
C LYS A 7 -9.50 -7.77 12.18
N ILE A 8 -9.10 -6.95 11.21
CA ILE A 8 -8.32 -5.72 11.43
C ILE A 8 -9.30 -4.54 11.32
N PRO A 9 -9.39 -3.67 12.32
CA PRO A 9 -10.23 -2.48 12.22
C PRO A 9 -9.77 -1.58 11.07
N PRO A 10 -10.69 -0.82 10.43
CA PRO A 10 -10.31 0.20 9.46
C PRO A 10 -9.26 1.15 10.03
N ARG A 11 -8.46 1.76 9.16
CA ARG A 11 -7.45 2.76 9.54
C ARG A 11 -6.40 2.27 10.56
N SER A 12 -6.13 0.97 10.64
CA SER A 12 -5.13 0.43 11.59
C SER A 12 -3.74 0.29 10.96
N LEU A 13 -2.70 0.71 11.68
CA LEU A 13 -1.32 0.33 11.38
C LEU A 13 -1.02 -1.03 12.03
N VAL A 14 -0.60 -2.01 11.21
CA VAL A 14 -0.27 -3.37 11.67
C VAL A 14 1.20 -3.69 11.40
N VAL A 15 1.92 -4.13 12.42
CA VAL A 15 3.36 -4.41 12.34
C VAL A 15 3.69 -5.77 12.99
N GLY A 16 4.74 -6.44 12.49
CA GLY A 16 5.30 -7.66 13.06
C GLY A 16 4.81 -8.97 12.44
N ALA A 17 5.33 -10.08 12.97
CA ALA A 17 4.93 -11.44 12.60
C ALA A 17 4.90 -12.33 13.87
N PRO A 18 3.71 -12.68 14.40
CA PRO A 18 2.37 -12.36 13.91
C PRO A 18 2.03 -10.87 14.05
N GLY A 19 1.32 -10.31 13.06
CA GLY A 19 1.04 -8.88 12.99
C GLY A 19 0.12 -8.40 14.11
N LYS A 20 0.44 -7.27 14.74
CA LYS A 20 -0.35 -6.63 15.81
C LYS A 20 -0.76 -5.22 15.40
N VAL A 21 -1.97 -4.80 15.78
CA VAL A 21 -2.41 -3.40 15.63
C VAL A 21 -1.64 -2.57 16.65
N VAL A 22 -0.89 -1.57 16.18
CA VAL A 22 -0.05 -0.73 17.05
C VAL A 22 -0.63 0.66 17.28
N ARG A 23 -1.43 1.18 16.34
CA ARG A 23 -2.15 2.47 16.42
C ARG A 23 -3.12 2.62 15.24
N GLU A 24 -3.97 3.64 15.31
CA GLU A 24 -4.67 4.16 14.12
C GLU A 24 -3.70 4.97 13.24
N ILE A 25 -3.95 4.99 11.93
CA ILE A 25 -3.23 5.82 10.97
C ILE A 25 -3.72 7.28 11.04
N GLY A 26 -2.76 8.20 11.01
CA GLY A 26 -3.00 9.65 11.00
C GLY A 26 -2.90 10.25 9.61
N GLU A 27 -3.00 11.58 9.53
CA GLU A 27 -2.94 12.33 8.26
C GLU A 27 -1.67 12.06 7.48
N LYS A 28 -0.51 12.09 8.14
CA LYS A 28 0.78 11.79 7.48
C LYS A 28 0.84 10.41 6.84
N ASP A 29 0.22 9.40 7.46
CA ASP A 29 0.17 8.06 6.89
C ASP A 29 -0.74 8.04 5.65
N LEU A 30 -1.86 8.78 5.68
CA LEU A 30 -2.76 8.93 4.55
C LEU A 30 -2.09 9.65 3.37
N ASP A 31 -1.31 10.70 3.64
CA ASP A 31 -0.55 11.43 2.62
C ASP A 31 0.46 10.50 1.93
N LEU A 32 1.16 9.66 2.71
CA LEU A 32 2.11 8.67 2.17
C LEU A 32 1.40 7.58 1.36
N ILE A 33 0.21 7.16 1.78
CA ILE A 33 -0.62 6.22 1.02
C ILE A 33 -1.03 6.85 -0.32
N GLN A 34 -1.50 8.10 -0.31
CA GLN A 34 -1.89 8.82 -1.53
C GLN A 34 -0.70 8.99 -2.49
N LEU A 35 0.46 9.42 -1.97
CA LEU A 35 1.69 9.52 -2.76
C LEU A 35 2.07 8.17 -3.40
N SER A 36 1.94 7.08 -2.66
CA SER A 36 2.23 5.73 -3.16
C SER A 36 1.29 5.34 -4.31
N ILE A 37 -0.01 5.64 -4.17
CA ILE A 37 -1.02 5.41 -5.21
C ILE A 37 -0.66 6.19 -6.48
N ASP A 38 -0.45 7.50 -6.35
CA ASP A 38 -0.16 8.37 -7.49
C ASP A 38 1.12 7.92 -8.22
N THR A 39 2.14 7.54 -7.45
CA THR A 39 3.41 7.03 -7.99
C THR A 39 3.21 5.76 -8.82
N TYR A 40 2.47 4.77 -8.31
CA TYR A 40 2.28 3.50 -9.04
C TYR A 40 1.34 3.64 -10.23
N VAL A 41 0.35 4.53 -10.16
CA VAL A 41 -0.49 4.88 -11.32
C VAL A 41 0.37 5.51 -12.41
N GLN A 42 1.24 6.46 -12.06
CA GLN A 42 2.12 7.14 -13.00
C GLN A 42 3.12 6.17 -13.64
N LYS A 43 3.79 5.34 -12.85
CA LYS A 43 4.69 4.29 -13.35
C LYS A 43 3.98 3.31 -14.29
N GLY A 44 2.72 2.96 -14.00
CA GLY A 44 1.93 2.09 -14.86
C GLY A 44 1.64 2.70 -16.23
N LYS A 45 1.46 4.02 -16.32
CA LYS A 45 1.33 4.74 -17.59
C LYS A 45 2.66 4.75 -18.35
N GLU A 46 3.74 5.13 -17.66
CA GLU A 46 5.09 5.18 -18.23
C GLU A 46 5.50 3.83 -18.82
N TYR A 47 5.38 2.74 -18.07
CA TYR A 47 5.74 1.42 -18.58
C TYR A 47 4.86 0.94 -19.73
N ARG A 48 3.58 1.32 -19.77
CA ARG A 48 2.73 1.02 -20.94
C ARG A 48 3.23 1.72 -22.20
N GLU A 49 3.80 2.91 -22.06
CA GLU A 49 4.33 3.68 -23.17
C GLU A 49 5.73 3.22 -23.57
N THR A 50 6.58 2.88 -22.59
CA THR A 50 8.00 2.57 -22.81
C THR A 50 8.29 1.09 -23.03
N LEU A 51 7.42 0.17 -22.60
CA LEU A 51 7.55 -1.27 -22.82
C LEU A 51 6.84 -1.74 -24.10
N LYS A 52 6.63 -0.85 -25.08
CA LYS A 52 6.17 -1.27 -26.40
C LYS A 52 7.18 -2.23 -26.99
N ASP A 53 6.66 -3.37 -27.45
CA ASP A 53 7.40 -4.58 -27.78
C ASP A 53 8.68 -4.30 -28.58
N ILE A 54 9.76 -4.96 -28.16
CA ILE A 54 10.93 -5.18 -29.01
C ILE A 54 10.45 -6.18 -30.07
N THR A 55 9.88 -5.70 -31.17
CA THR A 55 9.64 -6.46 -32.40
C THR A 55 10.16 -5.66 -33.57
#